data_AF-A0A822IMB7-F1
#
_entry.id   AF-A0A822IMB7-F1
#
_cell.length_a   1.000
_cell.length_b   1.000
_cell.length_c   1.000
_cell.angle_alpha   90.00
_cell.angle_beta   90.00
_cell.angle_gamma   90.00
#
_symmetry.space_group_name_H-M   'P 1'
#
loop_
_entity.id
_entity.type
_entity.pdbx_description
1 polymer ?
#
loop_
_entity_poly.entity_id
_entity_poly.type
_entity_poly.pdbx_seq_one_letter_code
_entity_poly.pdbx_strand_id
1 'polypeptide(L)' 'MRFFRFKNLDNIGNAWEHLWKWIRENKYEYIGMQKGDHGWCNGFEEQVNWYEVKAPDEWILELWVQLRG' A
#
# COMPACT_ATOMS: atom_id res chain seq x y z
N MET A 1 -3.81 3.80 -11.04
CA MET A 1 -3.51 3.50 -9.62
C MET A 1 -3.74 2.02 -9.40
N ARG A 2 -2.93 1.33 -8.58
CA ARG A 2 -3.09 -0.12 -8.32
C ARG A 2 -2.95 -0.39 -6.82
N PHE A 3 -3.71 -1.36 -6.32
CA PHE A 3 -3.73 -1.72 -4.90
C PHE A 3 -3.34 -3.18 -4.64
N PHE A 4 -2.85 -3.44 -3.42
CA PHE A 4 -2.59 -4.77 -2.87
C PHE A 4 -3.24 -4.89 -1.49
N ARG A 5 -4.16 -5.84 -1.33
CA ARG A 5 -4.91 -6.06 -0.09
C ARG A 5 -4.27 -7.15 0.76
N PHE A 6 -4.15 -6.91 2.06
CA PHE A 6 -3.67 -7.89 3.05
C PHE A 6 -4.45 -7.77 4.37
N LYS A 7 -4.29 -8.76 5.25
CA LYS A 7 -4.88 -8.79 6.59
C LYS A 7 -3.76 -8.78 7.64
N ASN A 8 -4.06 -8.25 8.82
CA ASN A 8 -3.19 -8.11 9.98
C ASN A 8 -2.11 -7.04 9.75
N LEU A 9 -2.13 -5.99 10.57
CA LEU A 9 -1.18 -4.89 10.52
C LEU A 9 0.29 -5.36 10.60
N ASP A 10 0.58 -6.43 11.35
CA ASP A 10 1.94 -6.97 11.48
C ASP A 10 2.53 -7.43 10.13
N ASN A 11 1.67 -7.72 9.14
CA ASN A 11 2.10 -8.14 7.80
C ASN A 11 2.47 -6.97 6.88
N ILE A 12 2.36 -5.70 7.32
CA ILE A 12 2.50 -4.53 6.44
C ILE A 12 3.87 -4.44 5.77
N GLY A 13 4.96 -4.79 6.48
CA GLY A 13 6.30 -4.81 5.90
C GLY A 13 6.42 -5.83 4.75
N ASN A 14 5.90 -7.04 4.96
CA ASN A 14 5.88 -8.10 3.95
C ASN A 14 4.99 -7.73 2.76
N ALA A 15 3.87 -7.07 3.01
CA ALA A 15 2.95 -6.60 1.96
C ALA A 15 3.62 -5.55 1.06
N TRP A 16 4.35 -4.59 1.64
CA TRP A 16 5.14 -3.62 0.88
C TRP A 16 6.23 -4.29 0.05
N GLU A 17 7.00 -5.20 0.64
CA GLU A 17 8.04 -5.95 -0.08
C GLU A 17 7.45 -6.71 -1.28
N HIS A 18 6.32 -7.38 -1.08
CA HIS A 18 5.62 -8.11 -2.12
C HIS A 18 5.15 -7.18 -3.25
N LEU A 19 4.53 -6.06 -2.92
CA LEU A 19 4.07 -5.07 -3.90
C LEU A 19 5.25 -4.53 -4.73
N TRP A 20 6.36 -4.18 -4.09
CA TRP A 20 7.55 -3.69 -4.80
C TRP A 20 8.19 -4.75 -5.69
N LYS A 21 8.27 -5.99 -5.20
CA LYS A 21 8.74 -7.12 -6.01
C LYS A 21 7.87 -7.28 -7.25
N TRP A 22 6.56 -7.30 -7.09
CA TRP A 22 5.61 -7.43 -8.19
C TRP A 22 5.72 -6.30 -9.21
N ILE A 23 5.86 -5.03 -8.77
CA ILE A 23 6.09 -3.87 -9.66
C ILE A 23 7.35 -4.08 -10.50
N ARG A 24 8.46 -4.48 -9.87
CA ARG A 24 9.75 -4.72 -10.55
C ARG A 24 9.66 -5.86 -11.56
N GLU A 25 9.07 -6.99 -11.17
CA GLU A 25 8.98 -8.19 -12.02
C GLU A 25 8.12 -7.97 -13.27
N ASN A 26 7.07 -7.16 -13.14
CA ASN A 26 6.19 -6.82 -14.26
C ASN A 26 6.67 -5.59 -15.05
N LYS A 27 7.85 -5.05 -14.72
CA LYS A 27 8.46 -3.89 -15.39
C LYS A 27 7.55 -2.66 -15.42
N TYR A 28 6.71 -2.49 -14.39
CA TYR A 28 5.93 -1.27 -14.25
C TYR A 28 6.83 -0.13 -13.80
N GLU A 29 6.70 1.02 -14.45
CA GLU A 29 7.27 2.27 -13.94
C GLU A 29 6.35 2.82 -12.85
N TYR A 30 6.91 3.18 -11.70
CA TYR A 30 6.18 3.87 -10.63
C TYR A 30 6.56 5.35 -10.62
N ILE A 31 5.63 6.22 -10.21
CA ILE A 31 5.88 7.67 -10.26
C ILE A 31 6.94 8.09 -9.23
N GLY A 32 7.07 7.33 -8.14
CA GLY A 32 8.02 7.59 -7.07
C GLY A 32 7.49 8.58 -6.05
N MET A 33 8.41 9.20 -5.32
CA MET A 33 8.10 10.21 -4.31
C MET A 33 7.40 11.40 -4.94
N GLN A 34 6.21 11.72 -4.43
CA GLN A 34 5.44 12.90 -4.78
C GLN A 34 5.30 13.82 -3.58
N LYS A 35 5.30 15.12 -3.83
CA LYS A 35 5.02 16.13 -2.80
C LYS A 35 3.50 16.34 -2.73
N GLY A 36 2.89 15.92 -1.64
CA GLY A 36 1.50 16.22 -1.28
C GLY A 36 1.40 17.38 -0.29
N ASP A 37 0.18 17.63 0.18
CA ASP A 37 -0.14 18.76 1.07
C ASP A 37 0.55 18.67 2.44
N HIS A 38 0.90 17.46 2.86
CA HIS A 38 1.47 17.19 4.20
C HIS A 38 2.89 16.62 4.17
N GLY A 39 3.54 16.58 3.00
CA GLY A 39 4.91 16.07 2.88
C GLY A 39 5.14 15.26 1.61
N TRP A 40 6.19 14.44 1.63
CA TRP A 40 6.50 13.52 0.54
C TRP A 40 5.88 12.15 0.79
N CYS A 41 5.24 11.57 -0.22
CA CYS A 41 4.67 10.23 -0.17
C CYS A 41 5.14 9.38 -1.37
N ASN A 42 5.33 8.08 -1.16
CA ASN A 42 5.69 7.11 -2.20
C ASN A 42 4.61 6.02 -2.40
N GLY A 43 3.44 6.23 -1.78
CA GLY A 43 2.34 5.28 -1.71
C GLY A 43 1.42 5.62 -0.54
N PHE A 44 0.29 4.93 -0.45
CA PHE A 44 -0.71 5.12 0.60
C PHE A 44 -1.13 3.80 1.23
N GLU A 45 -1.56 3.86 2.47
CA GLU A 45 -2.07 2.74 3.27
C GLU A 45 -3.50 3.09 3.69
N GLU A 46 -4.44 2.19 3.40
CA GLU A 46 -5.85 2.39 3.74
C GLU A 46 -6.37 1.22 4.56
N GLN A 47 -6.91 1.50 5.75
CA GLN A 47 -7.62 0.50 6.55
C GLN A 47 -9.07 0.41 6.06
N VAL A 48 -9.43 -0.70 5.45
CA VAL A 48 -10.72 -0.88 4.75
C VAL A 48 -11.88 -1.08 5.74
N ASN A 49 -11.64 -1.80 6.84
CA ASN A 49 -12.65 -2.14 7.85
C ASN A 49 -12.55 -1.29 9.13
N TRP A 50 -12.13 -0.02 9.00
CA TRP A 50 -11.90 0.87 10.14
C TRP A 50 -13.14 1.09 11.03
N TYR A 51 -14.34 1.00 10.45
CA TYR A 51 -15.61 1.21 11.13
C TYR A 51 -16.04 0.02 12.02
N GLU A 52 -15.39 -1.14 11.89
CA GLU A 52 -15.78 -2.37 12.60
C GLU A 52 -15.15 -2.50 14.00
N VAL A 53 -14.34 -1.53 14.45
CA VAL A 53 -13.64 -1.53 15.76
C VAL A 53 -12.98 -2.89 16.05
N LYS A 54 -12.09 -3.30 15.15
CA LYS A 54 -11.35 -4.56 15.21
C LYS A 54 -9.96 -4.38 15.80
N ALA A 55 -9.37 -5.45 16.34
CA ALA A 55 -7.96 -5.45 16.73
C ALA A 55 -7.05 -5.41 15.48
N PRO A 56 -5.80 -4.90 15.57
CA PRO A 56 -4.91 -4.73 14.42
C PRO A 56 -4.61 -6.01 13.62
N ASP A 57 -4.65 -7.17 14.26
CA ASP A 57 -4.49 -8.48 13.63
C ASP A 57 -5.71 -8.91 12.78
N GLU A 58 -6.84 -8.24 12.98
CA GLU A 58 -8.06 -8.40 12.20
C GLU A 58 -8.28 -7.31 11.14
N TRP A 59 -7.42 -6.28 11.10
CA TRP A 59 -7.53 -5.21 10.12
C TRP A 59 -7.30 -5.72 8.70
N ILE A 60 -8.11 -5.20 7.77
CA ILE A 60 -7.93 -5.37 6.33
C ILE A 60 -7.36 -4.06 5.79
N LEU A 61 -6.21 -4.15 5.13
CA LEU A 61 -5.44 -3.01 4.66
C LEU A 61 -5.21 -3.10 3.15
N GLU A 62 -5.20 -1.95 2.49
CA GLU A 62 -4.81 -1.80 1.09
C GLU A 62 -3.60 -0.89 0.96
N LEU A 63 -2.59 -1.37 0.23
CA LEU A 63 -1.44 -0.58 -0.19
C LEU A 63 -1.67 -0.05 -1.59
N TRP A 64 -1.52 1.26 -1.78
CA TRP A 64 -1.74 1.93 -3.05
C TRP A 64 -0.44 2.55 -3.56
N VAL A 65 -0.12 2.28 -4.83
CA VAL A 65 1.00 2.93 -5.54
C VAL A 65 0.52 3.48 -6.88
N GLN A 66 1.02 4.66 -7.24
CA GLN A 66 0.79 5.24 -8.55
C GLN A 66 1.86 4.77 -9.54
N LEU A 67 1.39 4.13 -10.61
CA LEU A 67 2.21 3.70 -11.74
C LEU A 67 2.18 4.77 -12.84
N ARG A 68 3.27 4.90 -13.60
CA ARG A 68 3.27 5.64 -14.87
C ARG A 68 2.50 4.82 -15.91
N GLY A 69 1.71 5.51 -16.73
CA GLY A 69 1.00 4.96 -17.88
C GLY A 69 1.84 5.04 -19.14
#